data_AF-A0A952SRQ5-F1
#
_entry.id   AF-A0A952SRQ5-F1
#
_cell.length_a   1.000
_cell.length_b   1.000
_cell.length_c   1.000
_cell.angle_alpha   90.00
_cell.angle_beta   90.00
_cell.angle_gamma   90.00
#
_symmetry.space_group_name_H-M   'P 1'
#
loop_
_entity.id
_entity.type
_entity.pdbx_description
1 polymer ?
#
loop_
_entity_poly.entity_id
_entity_poly.type
_entity_poly.pdbx_seq_one_letter_code
_entity_poly.pdbx_strand_id
1 'polypeptide(L)'
;MPDKRPPASTQPSINTPSWHLKLLEWEHAPYDGIKGSPPSWIPEPIVREFDMARSSLFFLVEEQQVCYEEIRERFDYCIAHKYGRLALALIRDNKPYNTALDYLARIFNAVQLGPQQGLEKLAGKDAANGYRHRTALRNRADYTDKQEVQRIGLMLWKQDPKLTIAAIEQDPEMKTHKRRYRGRHTLRDWLKEIDPRPEARRRGRPRRN
;
A
#
# COMPACT_ATOMS: atom_id res chain seq x y z
N MET A 1 51.58 23.45 -1.26
CA MET A 1 50.80 23.14 -0.04
C MET A 1 49.39 22.77 -0.47
N PRO A 2 49.03 21.48 -0.61
CA PRO A 2 47.64 21.11 -0.89
C PRO A 2 46.86 21.08 0.43
N ASP A 3 45.81 21.90 0.45
CA ASP A 3 44.86 22.10 1.54
C ASP A 3 44.03 20.81 1.75
N LYS A 4 44.40 20.00 2.75
CA LYS A 4 43.67 18.80 3.14
C LYS A 4 42.49 19.22 4.02
N ARG A 5 41.34 19.52 3.41
CA ARG A 5 40.07 19.53 4.16
C ARG A 5 39.77 18.10 4.63
N PRO A 6 39.47 17.89 5.91
CA PRO A 6 39.02 16.57 6.37
C PRO A 6 37.65 16.24 5.76
N PRO A 7 37.35 14.95 5.49
CA PRO A 7 36.00 14.55 5.13
C PRO A 7 35.08 14.83 6.31
N ALA A 8 33.92 15.42 6.04
CA ALA A 8 32.87 15.61 7.02
C ALA A 8 32.42 14.24 7.54
N SER A 9 32.94 13.84 8.69
CA SER A 9 32.55 12.61 9.37
C SER A 9 31.20 12.82 10.03
N THR A 10 30.25 12.03 9.54
CA THR A 10 29.14 11.42 10.28
C THR A 10 28.38 12.34 11.23
N GLN A 11 27.20 12.78 10.76
CA GLN A 11 26.20 13.39 11.62
C GLN A 11 25.98 12.51 12.88
N PRO A 12 25.88 13.12 14.07
CA PRO A 12 25.59 12.38 15.30
C PRO A 12 24.24 11.68 15.15
N SER A 13 24.23 10.38 15.46
CA SER A 13 23.02 9.57 15.56
C SER A 13 22.00 10.30 16.42
N ILE A 14 20.89 10.68 15.82
CA ILE A 14 19.73 11.18 16.54
C ILE A 14 19.39 10.12 17.59
N ASN A 15 19.53 10.47 18.87
CA ASN A 15 19.13 9.65 20.01
C ASN A 15 17.62 9.41 19.88
N THR A 16 17.28 8.38 19.12
CA THR A 16 15.91 7.99 18.84
C THR A 16 15.40 7.31 20.11
N PRO A 17 14.36 7.83 20.75
CA PRO A 17 13.82 7.21 21.96
C PRO A 17 13.44 5.74 21.69
N SER A 18 13.68 4.86 22.66
CA SER A 18 13.39 3.41 22.52
C SER A 18 11.92 3.13 22.18
N TRP A 19 10.99 3.95 22.68
CA TRP A 19 9.57 3.84 22.36
C TRP A 19 9.28 4.08 20.86
N HIS A 20 10.08 4.92 20.18
CA HIS A 20 9.89 5.20 18.77
C HIS A 20 10.22 3.97 17.90
N LEU A 21 11.27 3.23 18.27
CA LEU A 21 11.64 1.99 17.57
C LEU A 21 10.54 0.92 17.71
N LYS A 22 9.97 0.76 18.90
CA LYS A 22 8.85 -0.15 19.13
C LYS A 22 7.56 0.27 18.41
N LEU A 23 7.29 1.57 18.30
CA LEU A 23 6.18 2.08 17.51
C LEU A 23 6.37 1.78 16.02
N LEU A 24 7.60 1.96 15.50
CA LEU A 24 7.94 1.58 14.12
C LEU A 24 7.73 0.07 13.88
N GLU A 25 8.05 -0.79 14.85
CA GLU A 25 7.77 -2.23 14.73
C GLU A 25 6.26 -2.50 14.57
N TRP A 26 5.42 -1.77 15.32
CA TRP A 26 3.97 -1.86 15.16
C TRP A 26 3.50 -1.35 13.80
N GLU A 27 4.12 -0.31 13.26
CA GLU A 27 3.79 0.24 11.94
C GLU A 27 4.10 -0.71 10.79
N HIS A 28 5.21 -1.44 10.89
CA HIS A 28 5.64 -2.37 9.85
C HIS A 28 5.00 -3.76 9.97
N ALA A 29 4.29 -4.04 11.06
CA ALA A 29 3.57 -5.29 11.23
C ALA A 29 2.41 -5.42 10.21
N PRO A 30 1.94 -6.65 9.94
CA PRO A 30 0.72 -6.86 9.15
C PRO A 30 -0.47 -6.11 9.77
N TYR A 31 -1.30 -5.52 8.91
CA TYR A 31 -2.47 -4.79 9.36
C TYR A 31 -3.50 -5.72 10.00
N ASP A 32 -3.76 -5.54 11.30
CA ASP A 32 -4.71 -6.33 12.09
C ASP A 32 -5.85 -5.48 12.69
N GLY A 33 -5.93 -4.20 12.29
CA GLY A 33 -6.85 -3.21 12.83
C GLY A 33 -6.30 -2.34 13.95
N ILE A 34 -5.19 -2.74 14.59
CA ILE A 34 -4.48 -1.99 15.63
C ILE A 34 -3.04 -1.71 15.19
N LYS A 35 -2.30 -2.76 14.84
CA LYS A 35 -0.98 -2.75 14.24
C LYS A 35 -1.07 -2.68 12.72
N GLY A 36 0.06 -2.35 12.11
CA GLY A 36 0.22 -2.13 10.68
C GLY A 36 -0.44 -0.84 10.21
N SER A 37 -0.15 -0.49 8.97
CA SER A 37 -0.79 0.64 8.30
C SER A 37 -2.07 0.19 7.58
N PRO A 38 -3.16 0.99 7.64
CA PRO A 38 -4.36 0.68 6.90
C PRO A 38 -4.09 0.71 5.38
N PRO A 39 -4.95 0.06 4.57
CA PRO A 39 -4.80 0.08 3.12
C PRO A 39 -4.78 1.50 2.53
N SER A 40 -4.00 1.70 1.47
CA SER A 40 -3.78 3.01 0.84
C SER A 40 -5.00 3.68 0.22
N TRP A 41 -6.15 2.98 0.13
CA TRP A 41 -7.40 3.57 -0.33
C TRP A 41 -8.16 4.32 0.78
N ILE A 42 -7.76 4.16 2.04
CA ILE A 42 -8.30 4.90 3.17
C ILE A 42 -7.87 6.38 3.05
N PRO A 43 -8.79 7.35 3.17
CA PRO A 43 -8.46 8.77 3.05
C PRO A 43 -7.48 9.25 4.13
N GLU A 44 -6.56 10.12 3.75
CA GLU A 44 -5.54 10.70 4.63
C GLU A 44 -6.09 11.27 5.96
N PRO A 45 -7.21 12.02 6.00
CA PRO A 45 -7.77 12.48 7.29
C PRO A 45 -8.11 11.32 8.24
N ILE A 46 -8.61 10.21 7.70
CA ILE A 46 -8.97 9.01 8.47
C ILE A 46 -7.72 8.27 8.93
N VAL A 47 -6.68 8.22 8.09
CA VAL A 47 -5.37 7.65 8.46
C VAL A 47 -4.74 8.43 9.60
N ARG A 48 -4.77 9.76 9.57
CA ARG A 48 -4.25 10.59 10.67
C ARG A 48 -4.96 10.32 11.99
N GLU A 49 -6.28 10.26 11.98
CA GLU A 49 -7.06 9.90 13.16
C GLU A 49 -6.78 8.47 13.63
N PHE A 50 -6.54 7.54 12.70
CA PHE A 50 -6.11 6.16 13.02
C PHE A 50 -4.75 6.17 13.73
N ASP A 51 -3.78 6.91 13.21
CA ASP A 51 -2.45 6.99 13.78
C ASP A 51 -2.47 7.64 15.16
N MET A 52 -3.32 8.66 15.38
CA MET A 52 -3.54 9.25 16.69
C MET A 52 -4.13 8.23 17.68
N ALA A 53 -5.22 7.55 17.32
CA ALA A 53 -5.86 6.56 18.17
C ALA A 53 -4.91 5.40 18.51
N ARG A 54 -4.18 4.90 17.51
CA ARG A 54 -3.18 3.85 17.67
C ARG A 54 -2.02 4.29 18.56
N SER A 55 -1.51 5.51 18.36
CA SER A 55 -0.41 6.05 19.19
C SER A 55 -0.84 6.13 20.66
N SER A 56 -2.06 6.58 20.93
CA SER A 56 -2.60 6.59 22.30
C SER A 56 -2.63 5.19 22.93
N LEU A 57 -3.01 4.15 22.18
CA LEU A 57 -2.95 2.76 22.68
C LEU A 57 -1.52 2.29 22.94
N PHE A 58 -0.61 2.60 22.01
CA PHE A 58 0.79 2.24 22.14
C PHE A 58 1.43 2.88 23.38
N PHE A 59 1.16 4.17 23.65
CA PHE A 59 1.65 4.84 24.85
C PHE A 59 1.21 4.14 26.14
N LEU A 60 -0.05 3.71 26.22
CA LEU A 60 -0.55 2.99 27.40
C LEU A 60 0.15 1.64 27.60
N VAL A 61 0.48 0.93 26.51
CA VAL A 61 1.23 -0.33 26.56
C VAL A 61 2.67 -0.09 26.99
N GLU A 62 3.33 0.92 26.43
CA GLU A 62 4.73 1.22 26.76
C GLU A 62 4.88 1.72 28.21
N GLU A 63 3.92 2.48 28.70
CA GLU A 63 3.86 2.90 30.11
C GLU A 63 3.39 1.78 31.06
N GLN A 64 3.18 0.56 30.56
CA GLN A 64 2.72 -0.61 31.32
C GLN A 64 1.38 -0.39 32.04
N GLN A 65 0.58 0.57 31.59
CA GLN A 65 -0.76 0.82 32.14
C GLN A 65 -1.76 -0.26 31.71
N VAL A 66 -1.49 -0.91 30.57
CA VAL A 66 -2.30 -1.98 29.99
C VAL A 66 -1.39 -2.92 29.19
N CYS A 67 -1.67 -4.21 29.15
CA CYS A 67 -0.97 -5.12 28.24
C CYS A 67 -1.61 -5.11 26.84
N TYR A 68 -0.83 -5.44 25.81
CA TYR A 68 -1.37 -5.49 24.44
C TYR A 68 -2.44 -6.58 24.27
N GLU A 69 -2.30 -7.69 25.00
CA GLU A 69 -3.26 -8.79 25.01
C GLU A 69 -4.65 -8.32 25.43
N GLU A 70 -4.76 -7.49 26.48
CA GLU A 70 -6.03 -6.90 26.91
C GLU A 70 -6.62 -5.97 25.82
N ILE A 71 -5.78 -5.12 25.21
CA ILE A 71 -6.20 -4.24 24.10
C ILE A 71 -6.75 -5.08 22.94
N ARG A 72 -6.05 -6.16 22.58
CA ARG A 72 -6.41 -7.05 21.49
C ARG A 72 -7.73 -7.76 21.76
N GLU A 73 -7.90 -8.35 22.95
CA GLU A 73 -9.14 -9.04 23.34
C GLU A 73 -10.35 -8.10 23.29
N ARG A 74 -10.19 -6.87 23.80
CA ARG A 74 -11.27 -5.86 23.73
C ARG A 74 -11.56 -5.42 22.30
N PHE A 75 -10.54 -5.25 21.47
CA PHE A 75 -10.73 -4.97 20.07
C PHE A 75 -11.51 -6.10 19.38
N ASP A 76 -11.12 -7.35 19.61
CA ASP A 76 -11.79 -8.52 19.04
C ASP A 76 -13.25 -8.61 19.50
N TYR A 77 -13.52 -8.25 20.75
CA TYR A 77 -14.88 -8.11 21.26
C TYR A 77 -15.69 -7.05 20.49
N CYS A 78 -15.11 -5.87 20.20
CA CYS A 78 -15.75 -4.84 19.37
C CYS A 78 -16.07 -5.34 17.95
N ILE A 79 -15.17 -6.13 17.36
CA ILE A 79 -15.35 -6.71 16.02
C ILE A 79 -16.48 -7.75 16.03
N ALA A 80 -16.44 -8.70 16.98
CA ALA A 80 -17.41 -9.78 17.08
C ALA A 80 -18.86 -9.27 17.24
N HIS A 81 -19.04 -8.20 18.02
CA HIS A 81 -20.37 -7.69 18.35
C HIS A 81 -20.88 -6.63 17.39
N LYS A 82 -20.11 -6.19 16.38
CA LYS A 82 -20.51 -5.19 15.36
C LYS A 82 -21.02 -3.84 15.92
N TYR A 83 -20.93 -3.62 17.23
CA TYR A 83 -21.51 -2.48 17.95
C TYR A 83 -20.47 -1.68 18.76
N GLY A 84 -19.16 -1.85 18.50
CA GLY A 84 -18.10 -0.95 18.98
C GLY A 84 -18.32 -0.38 20.39
N ARG A 85 -18.48 0.94 20.52
CA ARG A 85 -18.73 1.64 21.78
C ARG A 85 -19.99 1.19 22.54
N LEU A 86 -21.06 0.79 21.85
CA LEU A 86 -22.26 0.22 22.48
C LEU A 86 -21.96 -1.17 23.08
N ALA A 87 -21.18 -1.99 22.38
CA ALA A 87 -20.73 -3.28 22.90
C ALA A 87 -19.86 -3.10 24.15
N LEU A 88 -18.93 -2.14 24.13
CA LEU A 88 -18.06 -1.83 25.29
C LEU A 88 -18.81 -1.17 26.45
N ALA A 89 -19.81 -0.33 26.18
CA ALA A 89 -20.64 0.30 27.21
C ALA A 89 -21.55 -0.72 27.92
N LEU A 90 -22.01 -1.76 27.21
CA LEU A 90 -22.86 -2.82 27.78
C LEU A 90 -22.13 -3.68 28.83
N ILE A 91 -20.80 -3.77 28.76
CA ILE A 91 -19.98 -4.50 29.74
C ILE A 91 -19.66 -3.66 30.99
N ARG A 92 -20.17 -2.42 31.10
CA ARG A 92 -19.96 -1.47 32.22
C ARG A 92 -18.50 -1.20 32.59
N ASP A 93 -17.57 -1.46 31.67
CA ASP A 93 -16.13 -1.29 31.88
C ASP A 93 -15.58 -0.18 30.97
N ASN A 94 -15.76 1.05 31.44
CA ASN A 94 -15.40 2.26 30.69
C ASN A 94 -13.91 2.59 30.85
N LYS A 95 -13.07 1.96 30.02
CA LYS A 95 -11.64 2.28 29.95
C LYS A 95 -11.43 3.56 29.14
N PRO A 96 -10.42 4.39 29.50
CA PRO A 96 -10.14 5.66 28.81
C PRO A 96 -9.82 5.48 27.32
N TYR A 97 -9.33 4.30 26.94
CA TYR A 97 -8.95 3.96 25.57
C TYR A 97 -10.05 3.28 24.75
N ASN A 98 -11.25 3.08 25.31
CA ASN A 98 -12.37 2.45 24.59
C ASN A 98 -12.79 3.24 23.34
N THR A 99 -12.69 4.58 23.37
CA THR A 99 -12.97 5.44 22.21
C THR A 99 -11.99 5.18 21.07
N ALA A 100 -10.70 4.99 21.39
CA ALA A 100 -9.69 4.66 20.39
C ALA A 100 -9.98 3.28 19.79
N LEU A 101 -10.28 2.28 20.62
CA LEU A 101 -10.65 0.94 20.15
C LEU A 101 -11.89 0.93 19.24
N ASP A 102 -12.93 1.68 19.59
CA ASP A 102 -14.13 1.82 18.76
C ASP A 102 -13.80 2.42 17.38
N TYR A 103 -12.98 3.47 17.37
CA TYR A 103 -12.56 4.12 16.13
C TYR A 103 -11.74 3.17 15.23
N LEU A 104 -10.76 2.48 15.81
CA LEU A 104 -9.94 1.49 15.09
C LEU A 104 -10.80 0.33 14.56
N ALA A 105 -11.74 -0.17 15.37
CA ALA A 105 -12.67 -1.22 14.97
C ALA A 105 -13.58 -0.79 13.82
N ARG A 106 -14.01 0.49 13.78
CA ARG A 106 -14.80 1.05 12.68
C ARG A 106 -14.01 1.02 11.36
N ILE A 107 -12.73 1.41 11.39
CA ILE A 107 -11.86 1.37 10.22
C ILE A 107 -11.62 -0.06 9.78
N PHE A 108 -11.25 -0.95 10.70
CA PHE A 108 -11.00 -2.36 10.37
C PHE A 108 -12.22 -3.02 9.73
N ASN A 109 -13.41 -2.81 10.29
CA ASN A 109 -14.66 -3.30 9.71
C ASN A 109 -14.92 -2.73 8.29
N ALA A 110 -14.58 -1.47 8.05
CA ALA A 110 -14.68 -0.90 6.70
C ALA A 110 -13.65 -1.52 5.74
N VAL A 111 -12.45 -1.83 6.22
CA VAL A 111 -11.42 -2.53 5.43
C VAL A 111 -11.89 -3.90 4.97
N GLN A 112 -12.58 -4.65 5.85
CA GLN A 112 -13.15 -5.97 5.50
C GLN A 112 -14.21 -5.91 4.39
N LEU A 113 -14.87 -4.77 4.18
CA LEU A 113 -15.84 -4.57 3.10
C LEU A 113 -15.19 -4.26 1.74
N GLY A 114 -13.88 -4.01 1.73
CA GLY A 114 -13.14 -3.57 0.55
C GLY A 114 -13.32 -2.08 0.21
N PRO A 115 -12.60 -1.57 -0.80
CA PRO A 115 -12.43 -0.13 -1.00
C PRO A 115 -13.74 0.63 -1.22
N GLN A 116 -14.65 0.06 -2.01
CA GLN A 116 -15.86 0.75 -2.45
C GLN A 116 -16.88 0.89 -1.32
N GLN A 117 -17.25 -0.22 -0.68
CA GLN A 117 -18.19 -0.25 0.43
C GLN A 117 -17.57 0.34 1.71
N GLY A 118 -16.27 0.13 1.93
CA GLY A 118 -15.52 0.70 3.03
C GLY A 118 -15.47 2.23 2.97
N LEU A 119 -15.19 2.83 1.80
CA LEU A 119 -15.22 4.28 1.63
C LEU A 119 -16.61 4.86 1.82
N GLU A 120 -17.65 4.18 1.32
CA GLU A 120 -19.03 4.64 1.51
C GLU A 120 -19.37 4.70 3.01
N LYS A 121 -18.94 3.70 3.78
CA LYS A 121 -19.15 3.64 5.23
C LYS A 121 -18.34 4.68 6.00
N LEU A 122 -17.12 4.99 5.55
CA LEU A 122 -16.18 5.87 6.28
C LEU A 122 -16.30 7.35 5.91
N ALA A 123 -16.55 7.64 4.63
CA ALA A 123 -16.45 8.99 4.06
C ALA A 123 -17.65 9.34 3.14
N GLY A 124 -18.67 8.48 3.11
CA GLY A 124 -19.89 8.71 2.35
C GLY A 124 -19.82 8.33 0.86
N LYS A 125 -20.96 8.43 0.20
CA LYS A 125 -21.14 8.01 -1.21
C LYS A 125 -20.25 8.77 -2.18
N ASP A 126 -19.98 10.06 -1.92
CA ASP A 126 -19.17 10.89 -2.81
C ASP A 126 -17.71 10.44 -2.84
N ALA A 127 -17.15 10.08 -1.68
CA ALA A 127 -15.80 9.54 -1.60
C ALA A 127 -15.70 8.20 -2.34
N ALA A 128 -16.70 7.32 -2.18
CA ALA A 128 -16.77 6.05 -2.90
C ALA A 128 -16.89 6.26 -4.43
N ASN A 129 -17.71 7.21 -4.87
CA ASN A 129 -17.86 7.56 -6.29
C ASN A 129 -16.56 8.14 -6.87
N GLY A 130 -15.89 9.02 -6.14
CA GLY A 130 -14.59 9.56 -6.53
C GLY A 130 -13.54 8.46 -6.68
N TYR A 131 -13.52 7.48 -5.78
CA TYR A 131 -12.63 6.31 -5.90
C TYR A 131 -12.97 5.47 -7.14
N ARG A 132 -14.25 5.13 -7.36
CA ARG A 132 -14.70 4.40 -8.56
C ARG A 132 -14.25 5.12 -9.84
N HIS A 133 -14.45 6.43 -9.91
CA HIS A 133 -14.08 7.24 -11.07
C HIS A 133 -12.56 7.25 -11.31
N ARG A 134 -11.75 7.44 -10.27
CA ARG A 134 -10.28 7.40 -10.39
C ARG A 134 -9.78 6.03 -10.84
N THR A 135 -10.32 4.96 -10.26
CA THR A 135 -9.97 3.59 -10.66
C THR A 135 -10.39 3.31 -12.10
N ALA A 136 -11.57 3.76 -12.52
CA ALA A 136 -12.02 3.63 -13.90
C ALA A 136 -11.14 4.42 -14.88
N LEU A 137 -10.76 5.65 -14.56
CA LEU A 137 -9.82 6.45 -15.35
C LEU A 137 -8.46 5.79 -15.47
N ARG A 138 -7.93 5.26 -14.36
CA ARG A 138 -6.67 4.53 -14.35
C ARG A 138 -6.76 3.28 -15.23
N ASN A 139 -7.79 2.47 -15.07
CA ASN A 139 -7.98 1.28 -15.90
C ASN A 139 -8.12 1.62 -17.39
N ARG A 140 -8.76 2.76 -17.73
CA ARG A 140 -8.82 3.25 -19.12
C ARG A 140 -7.44 3.68 -19.62
N ALA A 141 -6.68 4.42 -18.83
CA ALA A 141 -5.32 4.82 -19.18
C ALA A 141 -4.41 3.59 -19.37
N ASP A 142 -4.48 2.62 -18.47
CA ASP A 142 -3.75 1.35 -18.55
C ASP A 142 -4.14 0.56 -19.81
N TYR A 143 -5.41 0.57 -20.20
CA TYR A 143 -5.89 -0.07 -21.44
C TYR A 143 -5.39 0.64 -22.70
N THR A 144 -5.47 1.97 -22.75
CA THR A 144 -4.95 2.76 -23.87
C THR A 144 -3.43 2.57 -24.01
N ASP A 145 -2.70 2.62 -22.90
CA ASP A 145 -1.26 2.39 -22.88
C ASP A 145 -0.91 0.96 -23.31
N LYS A 146 -1.72 -0.04 -22.93
CA LYS A 146 -1.57 -1.42 -23.42
C LYS A 146 -1.69 -1.49 -24.94
N GLN A 147 -2.71 -0.87 -25.52
CA GLN A 147 -2.91 -0.87 -26.98
C GLN A 147 -1.73 -0.20 -27.70
N GLU A 148 -1.23 0.91 -27.17
CA GLU A 148 -0.11 1.63 -27.78
C GLU A 148 1.20 0.84 -27.69
N VAL A 149 1.50 0.24 -26.53
CA VAL A 149 2.65 -0.66 -26.37
C VAL A 149 2.55 -1.84 -27.33
N GLN A 150 1.37 -2.42 -27.50
CA GLN A 150 1.17 -3.51 -28.45
C GLN A 150 1.38 -3.05 -29.90
N ARG A 151 0.89 -1.86 -30.28
CA ARG A 151 1.09 -1.25 -31.60
C ARG A 151 2.57 -1.04 -31.91
N ILE A 152 3.33 -0.44 -30.99
CA ILE A 152 4.78 -0.20 -31.15
C ILE A 152 5.52 -1.54 -31.25
N GLY A 153 5.18 -2.52 -30.39
CA GLY A 153 5.78 -3.85 -30.43
C GLY A 153 5.61 -4.56 -31.77
N LEU A 154 4.39 -4.56 -32.32
CA LEU A 154 4.12 -5.12 -33.65
C LEU A 154 4.89 -4.40 -34.75
N MET A 155 5.00 -3.07 -34.68
CA MET A 155 5.76 -2.28 -35.66
C MET A 155 7.23 -2.67 -35.65
N LEU A 156 7.84 -2.77 -34.47
CA LEU A 156 9.24 -3.16 -34.31
C LEU A 156 9.50 -4.60 -34.77
N TRP A 157 8.62 -5.54 -34.45
CA TRP A 157 8.74 -6.92 -34.96
C TRP A 157 8.55 -7.02 -36.47
N LYS A 158 7.74 -6.14 -37.08
CA LYS A 158 7.62 -6.08 -38.54
C LYS A 158 8.92 -5.59 -39.19
N GLN A 159 9.65 -4.69 -38.53
CA GLN A 159 10.95 -4.20 -38.99
C GLN A 159 12.07 -5.23 -38.77
N ASP A 160 12.11 -5.86 -37.59
CA ASP A 160 13.03 -6.94 -37.27
C ASP A 160 12.32 -8.06 -36.49
N PRO A 161 11.94 -9.16 -37.17
CA PRO A 161 11.25 -10.30 -36.55
C PRO A 161 12.05 -11.04 -35.48
N LYS A 162 13.37 -10.77 -35.35
CA LYS A 162 14.24 -11.42 -34.36
C LYS A 162 14.31 -10.65 -33.05
N LEU A 163 13.78 -9.42 -32.98
CA LEU A 163 13.81 -8.61 -31.77
C LEU A 163 13.22 -9.35 -30.57
N THR A 164 13.89 -9.23 -29.44
CA THR A 164 13.40 -9.74 -28.15
C THR A 164 12.55 -8.66 -27.47
N ILE A 165 11.62 -9.09 -26.60
CA ILE A 165 10.86 -8.15 -25.77
C ILE A 165 11.79 -7.22 -24.98
N ALA A 166 12.92 -7.74 -24.48
CA ALA A 166 13.91 -6.93 -23.77
C ALA A 166 14.57 -5.86 -24.66
N ALA A 167 14.77 -6.14 -25.95
CA ALA A 167 15.27 -5.16 -26.92
C ALA A 167 14.21 -4.10 -27.24
N ILE A 168 12.97 -4.54 -27.46
CA ILE A 168 11.82 -3.64 -27.69
C ILE A 168 11.62 -2.69 -26.49
N GLU A 169 11.73 -3.18 -25.26
CA GLU A 169 11.64 -2.35 -24.05
C GLU A 169 12.73 -1.26 -23.89
N GLN A 170 13.77 -1.28 -24.72
CA GLN A 170 14.80 -0.23 -24.74
C GLN A 170 14.56 0.81 -25.83
N ASP A 171 13.59 0.56 -26.72
CA ASP A 171 13.22 1.49 -27.79
C ASP A 171 12.81 2.86 -27.21
N PRO A 172 13.23 3.97 -27.83
CA PRO A 172 12.85 5.31 -27.38
C PRO A 172 11.34 5.52 -27.20
N GLU A 173 10.49 4.95 -28.06
CA GLU A 173 9.03 5.06 -27.97
C GLU A 173 8.47 4.30 -26.77
N MET A 174 9.16 3.24 -26.31
CA MET A 174 8.77 2.45 -25.13
C MET A 174 9.17 3.09 -23.79
N LYS A 175 10.13 4.03 -23.79
CA LYS A 175 10.66 4.64 -22.55
C LYS A 175 9.62 5.45 -21.77
N THR A 176 8.65 6.05 -22.46
CA THR A 176 7.56 6.83 -21.87
C THR A 176 6.64 5.96 -21.01
N HIS A 177 6.44 4.70 -21.39
CA HIS A 177 5.57 3.74 -20.70
C HIS A 177 6.32 2.93 -19.62
N LYS A 178 7.62 2.66 -19.81
CA LYS A 178 8.46 1.86 -18.90
C LYS A 178 8.49 2.33 -17.46
N ARG A 179 8.36 3.65 -17.23
CA ARG A 179 8.38 4.22 -15.86
C ARG A 179 7.10 3.97 -15.08
N ARG A 180 5.96 3.75 -15.75
CA ARG A 180 4.62 3.70 -15.14
C ARG A 180 4.20 2.30 -14.68
N TYR A 181 4.66 1.26 -15.37
CA TYR A 181 4.14 -0.10 -15.18
C TYR A 181 5.20 -1.03 -14.57
N ARG A 182 5.06 -1.29 -13.26
CA ARG A 182 5.89 -2.25 -12.49
C ARG A 182 4.97 -3.28 -11.82
N GLY A 183 5.30 -4.57 -11.87
CA GLY A 183 4.54 -5.63 -11.17
C GLY A 183 3.87 -6.66 -12.09
N ARG A 184 2.59 -6.99 -11.85
CA ARG A 184 1.83 -8.04 -12.57
C ARG A 184 1.22 -7.61 -13.93
N HIS A 185 1.35 -6.33 -14.28
CA HIS A 185 0.87 -5.76 -15.55
C HIS A 185 1.99 -4.93 -16.16
N THR A 186 3.05 -5.60 -16.58
CA THR A 186 4.22 -4.92 -17.17
C THR A 186 4.10 -4.84 -18.68
N LEU A 187 4.84 -3.91 -19.31
CA LEU A 187 4.99 -3.87 -20.77
C LEU A 187 5.36 -5.23 -21.32
N ARG A 188 6.22 -5.96 -20.61
CA ARG A 188 6.63 -7.31 -20.95
C ARG A 188 5.45 -8.26 -21.13
N ASP A 189 4.50 -8.22 -20.21
CA ASP A 189 3.32 -9.09 -20.23
C ASP A 189 2.45 -8.73 -21.44
N TRP A 190 2.23 -7.44 -21.69
CA TRP A 190 1.45 -6.97 -22.83
C TRP A 190 2.09 -7.31 -24.18
N LEU A 191 3.42 -7.21 -24.29
CA LEU A 191 4.16 -7.60 -25.49
C LEU A 191 4.17 -9.11 -25.68
N LYS A 192 4.20 -9.90 -24.60
CA LYS A 192 4.15 -11.36 -24.68
C LYS A 192 2.85 -11.88 -25.31
N GLU A 193 1.73 -11.19 -25.08
CA GLU A 193 0.41 -11.56 -25.65
C GLU A 193 0.41 -11.52 -27.19
N ILE A 194 1.21 -10.64 -27.78
CA ILE A 194 1.23 -10.37 -29.23
C ILE A 194 2.55 -10.81 -29.90
N ASP A 195 3.48 -11.43 -29.16
CA ASP A 195 4.79 -11.84 -29.68
C ASP A 195 4.62 -12.85 -30.83
N PRO A 196 4.97 -12.51 -32.08
CA PRO A 196 4.70 -13.35 -33.25
C PRO A 196 5.59 -14.61 -33.28
N ARG A 197 6.60 -14.71 -32.42
CA ARG A 197 7.54 -15.83 -32.39
C ARG A 197 6.88 -17.04 -31.70
N PRO A 198 7.21 -18.28 -32.08
CA PRO A 198 6.66 -19.48 -31.44
C PRO A 198 7.04 -19.55 -29.95
N GLU A 199 6.19 -20.12 -29.10
CA GLU A 199 6.35 -20.12 -27.63
C GLU A 199 7.72 -20.61 -27.15
N ALA A 200 8.30 -21.60 -27.84
CA ALA A 200 9.63 -22.12 -27.56
C ALA A 200 10.74 -21.05 -27.66
N ARG A 201 10.53 -20.02 -28.50
CA ARG A 201 11.46 -18.89 -28.72
C ARG A 201 11.07 -17.63 -27.96
N ARG A 202 9.91 -17.60 -27.29
CA ARG A 202 9.47 -16.48 -26.42
C ARG A 202 10.21 -16.45 -25.07
N ARG A 203 10.89 -17.54 -24.69
CA ARG A 203 11.59 -17.67 -23.40
C ARG A 203 13.02 -17.14 -23.50
N GLY A 204 13.22 -15.88 -23.09
CA GLY A 204 14.54 -15.32 -22.82
C GLY A 204 14.54 -14.61 -21.48
N ARG A 205 15.03 -15.25 -20.42
CA ARG A 205 15.69 -14.50 -19.35
C ARG A 205 17.05 -14.10 -19.94
N PRO A 206 17.47 -12.83 -19.88
CA PRO A 206 18.81 -12.46 -20.34
C PRO A 206 19.82 -13.37 -19.64
N ARG A 207 20.70 -14.02 -20.41
CA ARG A 207 21.88 -14.66 -19.81
C ARG A 207 22.68 -13.53 -19.18
N ARG A 208 22.99 -13.64 -17.89
CA ARG A 208 23.92 -12.75 -17.21
C ARG A 208 25.25 -12.87 -17.96
N ASN A 209 25.69 -11.80 -18.61
CA ASN A 209 27.10 -11.59 -18.91
C ASN A 209 27.75 -11.03 -17.65
#